data_AF-A0A521HW63-F1
#
_entry.id   AF-A0A521HW63-F1
#
_cell.length_a   1.000
_cell.length_b   1.000
_cell.length_c   1.000
_cell.angle_alpha   90.00
_cell.angle_beta   90.00
_cell.angle_gamma   90.00
#
_symmetry.space_group_name_H-M   'P 1'
#
loop_
_entity.id
_entity.type
_entity.pdbx_description
1 polymer ?
#
loop_
_entity_poly.entity_id
_entity_poly.type
_entity_poly.pdbx_seq_one_letter_code
_entity_poly.pdbx_strand_id
1 'polypeptide(L)'
;MRGNRKEGLRAIVESAHPCRSFTAFAAARARLSARSGGRSTRSGGRARAECQFPVSIDLRHRLGSQVLRRNHLTLNSVGRYRRNDQVGSSPYSMPSFKSDSSFFHKIALGAIGSRAVTADLVGRGHTIVELERGALDAKIWKGIKRKRVRIPDLICISCGQRVEVRTKSKPELSMSHSPTIPERRWDFGMVGSDLISTPICTETDSEAMQIITQWTRGELASDTAYWSERERVKWQLDGAINYLTVQAFRDARPDKTQTKGAEEGSETTLIWRSCFSPCNGTVVAISDANITVQNMTGTRVRRGCKGIQPIVSVGDEVRRNQILACNVTPQGFGSLQCKAGLAADEMGGMLASQHLPVRFAGIKLARIRRVTALQHEISRIANDADEDIYVRLEAKAYMAQVHNVPIGTLFGAELAALDKPDQLEAIITIGEIGTESAAELLATVLADPDKGYFLRSAAAYCLGRIDCAVARSALVQAFSTQSHRVREDALAALAGMGSGAIGELFSGISHSDEQIQAGCAEAIRWQALRSEPASLEQEIVRPLAQVLANDNRSLLAVWLGGQLPETLVQAALAKVMNRDSRLAYALAVAWAYARSWIAPLNDSLMVPKQ
;
A
#
# COMPACT_ATOMS: atom_id res chain seq x y z
N MET A 1 76.73 31.62 -28.59
CA MET A 1 77.50 30.40 -28.33
C MET A 1 76.63 29.19 -28.65
N ARG A 2 77.17 28.30 -29.50
CA ARG A 2 76.82 26.91 -29.90
C ARG A 2 75.55 26.30 -29.25
N GLY A 3 74.52 25.82 -29.97
CA GLY A 3 74.48 24.96 -31.17
C GLY A 3 74.01 23.55 -30.72
N ASN A 4 73.13 22.77 -31.37
CA ASN A 4 72.61 22.62 -32.73
C ASN A 4 71.30 21.79 -32.66
N ARG A 5 70.22 22.11 -33.40
CA ARG A 5 69.79 21.55 -34.72
C ARG A 5 69.70 20.02 -34.75
N LYS A 6 68.60 19.37 -35.18
CA LYS A 6 67.91 19.48 -36.49
C LYS A 6 66.44 18.98 -36.37
N GLU A 7 65.46 19.74 -36.88
CA GLU A 7 64.71 19.53 -38.15
C GLU A 7 63.86 18.24 -38.16
N GLY A 8 62.57 18.20 -38.48
CA GLY A 8 61.67 19.18 -39.09
C GLY A 8 60.75 18.46 -40.10
N LEU A 9 59.42 18.59 -39.94
CA LEU A 9 58.34 18.49 -40.96
C LEU A 9 57.01 18.61 -40.17
N ARG A 10 56.33 19.77 -40.05
CA ARG A 10 55.46 20.47 -41.04
C ARG A 10 54.48 19.50 -41.75
N ALA A 11 53.16 19.70 -41.82
CA ALA A 11 52.33 20.84 -41.43
C ALA A 11 50.80 20.50 -41.56
N ILE A 12 49.96 21.41 -41.01
CA ILE A 12 48.60 21.84 -41.45
C ILE A 12 47.44 20.83 -41.22
N VAL A 13 46.56 21.02 -40.22
CA VAL A 13 45.40 21.95 -40.12
C VAL A 13 44.38 21.75 -41.23
N GLU A 14 43.23 21.14 -40.92
CA GLU A 14 41.93 21.66 -41.38
C GLU A 14 40.76 21.10 -40.57
N SER A 15 39.97 22.06 -40.09
CA SER A 15 38.67 21.95 -39.43
C SER A 15 37.57 21.46 -40.38
N ALA A 16 36.66 20.61 -39.89
CA ALA A 16 35.20 20.73 -40.14
C ALA A 16 34.42 19.57 -39.48
N HIS A 17 33.56 19.90 -38.52
CA HIS A 17 32.27 19.22 -38.31
C HIS A 17 31.27 19.65 -39.43
N PRO A 18 30.04 19.11 -39.61
CA PRO A 18 29.28 18.10 -38.84
C PRO A 18 28.48 17.04 -39.68
N CYS A 19 27.80 16.12 -38.96
CA CYS A 19 26.50 15.48 -39.29
C CYS A 19 26.34 14.52 -40.50
N ARG A 20 25.96 13.24 -40.23
CA ARG A 20 24.61 12.67 -40.54
C ARG A 20 24.49 11.14 -40.34
N SER A 21 23.37 10.76 -39.70
CA SER A 21 22.49 9.59 -39.89
C SER A 21 22.94 8.14 -39.65
N PHE A 22 22.39 7.57 -38.56
CA PHE A 22 21.54 6.37 -38.48
C PHE A 22 21.33 5.53 -39.76
N THR A 23 21.71 4.24 -39.72
CA THR A 23 20.90 3.01 -39.93
C THR A 23 21.76 1.88 -40.52
N ALA A 24 21.88 0.75 -39.80
CA ALA A 24 21.94 -0.60 -40.37
C ALA A 24 21.84 -1.63 -39.24
N PHE A 25 20.61 -2.06 -38.98
CA PHE A 25 20.31 -3.30 -38.25
C PHE A 25 20.43 -4.48 -39.21
N ALA A 26 20.85 -5.63 -38.68
CA ALA A 26 20.68 -6.99 -39.18
C ALA A 26 21.75 -7.65 -40.09
N ALA A 27 21.99 -8.93 -39.73
CA ALA A 27 22.56 -10.06 -40.48
C ALA A 27 24.07 -10.32 -40.39
N ALA A 28 24.45 -11.27 -39.52
CA ALA A 28 24.97 -12.58 -39.97
C ALA A 28 25.15 -13.54 -38.78
N ARG A 29 24.40 -14.64 -38.83
CA ARG A 29 24.47 -15.80 -37.94
C ARG A 29 25.24 -16.91 -38.67
N ALA A 30 26.02 -17.68 -37.89
CA ALA A 30 26.55 -19.03 -38.15
C ALA A 30 27.78 -19.20 -39.07
N ARG A 31 28.86 -19.78 -38.52
CA ARG A 31 29.16 -21.23 -38.63
C ARG A 31 30.34 -21.65 -37.73
N LEU A 32 30.21 -22.87 -37.21
CA LEU A 32 31.10 -23.59 -36.29
C LEU A 32 32.25 -24.32 -37.02
N SER A 33 33.26 -24.69 -36.22
CA SER A 33 34.00 -25.97 -36.21
C SER A 33 35.31 -26.11 -37.02
N ALA A 34 36.44 -26.21 -36.31
CA ALA A 34 37.34 -27.39 -36.23
C ALA A 34 38.48 -27.10 -35.20
N ARG A 35 38.63 -27.86 -34.10
CA ARG A 35 39.66 -28.93 -33.86
C ARG A 35 41.09 -28.47 -34.20
N SER A 36 42.15 -28.62 -33.39
CA SER A 36 42.49 -29.66 -32.39
C SER A 36 43.90 -29.39 -31.81
N GLY A 37 44.16 -29.87 -30.57
CA GLY A 37 45.49 -30.27 -30.06
C GLY A 37 46.41 -29.13 -29.60
N GLY A 38 47.19 -29.20 -28.53
CA GLY A 38 47.48 -30.25 -27.54
C GLY A 38 48.66 -29.78 -26.66
N ARG A 39 48.71 -30.29 -25.42
CA ARG A 39 49.87 -30.45 -24.49
C ARG A 39 50.80 -29.23 -24.23
N SER A 40 50.82 -28.72 -22.99
CA SER A 40 51.77 -29.06 -21.89
C SER A 40 53.23 -28.75 -22.22
N THR A 41 53.97 -27.92 -21.48
CA THR A 41 54.51 -28.13 -20.12
C THR A 41 55.07 -26.79 -19.58
N ARG A 42 54.88 -26.42 -18.30
CA ARG A 42 55.85 -26.56 -17.17
C ARG A 42 57.30 -26.15 -17.56
N SER A 43 58.07 -25.38 -16.81
CA SER A 43 57.99 -24.85 -15.43
C SER A 43 59.30 -24.12 -15.09
N GLY A 44 59.23 -23.15 -14.17
CA GLY A 44 60.35 -22.71 -13.30
C GLY A 44 61.09 -21.47 -13.81
N GLY A 45 61.26 -20.37 -13.07
CA GLY A 45 61.07 -20.12 -11.63
C GLY A 45 62.34 -19.51 -11.05
N ARG A 46 62.26 -18.22 -10.63
CA ARG A 46 63.04 -17.48 -9.61
C ARG A 46 63.08 -16.00 -10.01
N ALA A 47 63.04 -14.97 -9.18
CA ALA A 47 62.64 -14.67 -7.80
C ALA A 47 63.46 -13.42 -7.41
N ARG A 48 62.87 -12.55 -6.56
CA ARG A 48 63.42 -11.33 -5.88
C ARG A 48 63.28 -10.02 -6.67
N ALA A 49 62.84 -8.89 -6.09
CA ALA A 49 62.41 -8.50 -4.74
C ALA A 49 61.50 -7.26 -4.90
N GLU A 50 60.27 -7.27 -4.40
CA GLU A 50 59.81 -6.58 -3.17
C GLU A 50 60.18 -5.10 -3.03
N CYS A 51 59.17 -4.23 -3.21
CA CYS A 51 58.84 -3.14 -2.29
C CYS A 51 57.32 -3.15 -2.08
N GLN A 52 56.92 -3.34 -0.82
CA GLN A 52 55.53 -3.40 -0.35
C GLN A 52 55.02 -1.99 0.00
N PHE A 53 53.77 -1.67 -0.34
CA PHE A 53 52.69 -1.30 0.62
C PHE A 53 51.32 -1.49 -0.05
N PRO A 54 50.30 -2.05 0.64
CA PRO A 54 49.04 -2.49 0.04
C PRO A 54 47.83 -1.60 0.42
N VAL A 55 46.96 -1.32 -0.54
CA VAL A 55 45.50 -1.22 -0.33
C VAL A 55 44.81 -1.78 -1.57
N SER A 56 44.55 -3.10 -1.56
CA SER A 56 43.72 -3.78 -2.55
C SER A 56 42.35 -4.03 -1.93
N ILE A 57 41.32 -3.36 -2.46
CA ILE A 57 39.91 -3.68 -2.19
C ILE A 57 39.59 -4.96 -2.97
N ASP A 58 39.40 -6.06 -2.24
CA ASP A 58 38.98 -7.35 -2.76
C ASP A 58 37.46 -7.33 -3.04
N LEU A 59 37.11 -7.10 -4.30
CA LEU A 59 35.79 -7.32 -4.85
C LEU A 59 35.83 -8.65 -5.64
N ARG A 60 35.80 -9.80 -4.94
CA ARG A 60 35.21 -11.07 -5.40
C ARG A 60 35.43 -12.18 -4.35
N HIS A 61 34.40 -12.45 -3.55
CA HIS A 61 34.14 -13.84 -3.18
C HIS A 61 32.65 -14.13 -2.95
N ARG A 62 32.19 -15.22 -3.59
CA ARG A 62 30.90 -15.93 -3.48
C ARG A 62 29.74 -15.49 -4.39
N LEU A 63 29.98 -15.61 -5.70
CA LEU A 63 29.02 -16.26 -6.61
C LEU A 63 29.63 -17.58 -7.07
N GLY A 64 29.07 -18.70 -6.61
CA GLY A 64 29.44 -20.04 -7.02
C GLY A 64 28.29 -20.69 -7.78
N SER A 65 28.31 -20.54 -9.10
CA SER A 65 27.50 -21.35 -10.02
C SER A 65 28.27 -22.64 -10.36
N GLN A 66 27.65 -23.81 -10.16
CA GLN A 66 28.08 -25.04 -10.82
C GLN A 66 26.94 -25.70 -11.59
N VAL A 67 27.09 -25.64 -12.92
CA VAL A 67 26.97 -26.73 -13.90
C VAL A 67 25.58 -27.35 -14.13
N LEU A 68 24.94 -26.88 -15.20
CA LEU A 68 23.98 -27.62 -16.02
C LEU A 68 24.65 -28.83 -16.69
N ARG A 69 24.11 -30.04 -16.47
CA ARG A 69 24.19 -31.15 -17.45
C ARG A 69 22.80 -31.38 -18.05
N ARG A 70 22.73 -31.19 -19.37
CA ARG A 70 21.62 -31.61 -20.23
C ARG A 70 21.46 -33.13 -20.15
N ASN A 71 20.26 -33.59 -19.84
CA ASN A 71 19.73 -34.83 -20.40
C ASN A 71 18.39 -34.51 -21.06
N HIS A 72 18.31 -34.79 -22.35
CA HIS A 72 17.06 -34.92 -23.08
C HIS A 72 16.17 -35.95 -22.38
N LEU A 73 14.87 -35.67 -22.25
CA LEU A 73 13.79 -36.63 -22.51
C LEU A 73 12.44 -35.89 -22.56
N THR A 74 11.63 -36.38 -23.47
CA THR A 74 10.39 -35.91 -24.08
C THR A 74 9.20 -35.68 -23.14
N LEU A 75 8.34 -34.74 -23.54
CA LEU A 75 6.91 -34.66 -23.19
C LEU A 75 6.25 -36.05 -23.27
N ASN A 76 5.54 -36.46 -22.22
CA ASN A 76 4.24 -37.13 -22.31
C ASN A 76 3.57 -37.34 -20.94
N SER A 77 2.24 -37.30 -20.98
CA SER A 77 1.24 -37.91 -20.08
C SER A 77 1.09 -37.44 -18.62
N VAL A 78 -0.06 -36.79 -18.38
CA VAL A 78 -1.09 -37.13 -17.37
C VAL A 78 -0.66 -38.08 -16.26
N GLY A 79 -0.65 -37.61 -15.00
CA GLY A 79 -0.48 -38.49 -13.84
C GLY A 79 -0.75 -37.79 -12.51
N ARG A 80 -1.87 -38.14 -11.87
CA ARG A 80 -2.20 -37.83 -10.48
C ARG A 80 -1.04 -38.26 -9.56
N TYR A 81 -0.57 -37.39 -8.67
CA TYR A 81 0.24 -37.83 -7.54
C TYR A 81 -0.60 -37.88 -6.26
N ARG A 82 -0.78 -39.10 -5.78
CA ARG A 82 -1.38 -39.49 -4.50
C ARG A 82 -0.46 -39.10 -3.34
N ARG A 83 -1.11 -38.80 -2.21
CA ARG A 83 -0.53 -38.83 -0.85
C ARG A 83 0.25 -40.11 -0.60
N ASN A 84 1.34 -40.00 0.14
CA ASN A 84 1.70 -41.01 1.12
C ASN A 84 2.17 -40.33 2.41
N ASP A 85 1.34 -40.50 3.44
CA ASP A 85 1.65 -40.24 4.83
C ASP A 85 2.67 -41.28 5.32
N GLN A 86 3.69 -40.84 6.06
CA GLN A 86 4.16 -41.61 7.20
C GLN A 86 4.40 -40.69 8.40
N VAL A 87 3.94 -41.21 9.52
CA VAL A 87 3.60 -40.55 10.77
C VAL A 87 4.84 -40.30 11.62
N GLY A 88 4.99 -39.07 12.10
CA GLY A 88 5.78 -38.69 13.25
C GLY A 88 4.99 -37.65 14.04
N SER A 89 4.40 -38.06 15.16
CA SER A 89 3.58 -37.22 16.04
C SER A 89 4.43 -36.14 16.72
N SER A 90 4.22 -34.87 16.34
CA SER A 90 4.76 -33.69 17.02
C SER A 90 3.58 -32.82 17.53
N PRO A 91 3.60 -32.34 18.78
CA PRO A 91 2.44 -31.74 19.48
C PRO A 91 2.07 -30.32 19.03
N TYR A 92 2.62 -29.82 17.91
CA TYR A 92 2.26 -28.52 17.35
C TYR A 92 1.46 -28.70 16.05
N SER A 93 0.16 -28.98 16.21
CA SER A 93 -0.81 -28.76 15.14
C SER A 93 -0.89 -27.25 14.87
N MET A 94 -0.13 -26.79 13.87
CA MET A 94 -0.26 -25.43 13.35
C MET A 94 -1.61 -25.34 12.62
N PRO A 95 -2.50 -24.40 12.99
CA PRO A 95 -3.73 -24.16 12.24
C PRO A 95 -3.39 -23.87 10.79
N SER A 96 -4.19 -24.42 9.88
CA SER A 96 -4.16 -24.15 8.44
C SER A 96 -4.28 -22.65 8.17
N PHE A 97 -3.14 -21.96 8.03
CA PHE A 97 -3.13 -20.56 7.61
C PHE A 97 -3.18 -20.51 6.08
N LYS A 98 -4.16 -19.78 5.57
CA LYS A 98 -4.15 -19.25 4.20
C LYS A 98 -2.78 -18.61 3.92
N SER A 99 -2.23 -18.77 2.71
CA SER A 99 -0.95 -18.15 2.34
C SER A 99 -1.02 -16.64 2.58
N ASP A 100 0.11 -16.03 2.94
CA ASP A 100 0.13 -14.62 3.28
C ASP A 100 -0.34 -13.70 2.14
N SER A 101 0.02 -14.02 0.89
CA SER A 101 -0.55 -13.41 -0.33
C SER A 101 -2.09 -13.44 -0.34
N SER A 102 -2.71 -14.61 -0.14
CA SER A 102 -4.17 -14.73 -0.18
C SER A 102 -4.87 -13.98 0.97
N PHE A 103 -4.17 -13.77 2.09
CA PHE A 103 -4.64 -12.92 3.17
C PHE A 103 -4.53 -11.44 2.79
N PHE A 104 -3.39 -11.01 2.27
CA PHE A 104 -3.18 -9.65 1.76
C PHE A 104 -4.22 -9.26 0.71
N HIS A 105 -4.50 -10.13 -0.27
CA HIS A 105 -5.52 -9.90 -1.30
C HIS A 105 -6.91 -9.59 -0.72
N LYS A 106 -7.28 -10.20 0.41
CA LYS A 106 -8.57 -9.94 1.07
C LYS A 106 -8.60 -8.61 1.78
N ILE A 107 -7.49 -8.21 2.41
CA ILE A 107 -7.41 -6.89 3.07
C ILE A 107 -7.42 -5.80 2.00
N ALA A 108 -6.65 -5.96 0.92
CA ALA A 108 -6.66 -5.05 -0.22
C ALA A 108 -8.06 -4.93 -0.83
N LEU A 109 -8.74 -6.06 -1.09
CA LEU A 109 -10.14 -6.07 -1.54
C LEU A 109 -11.06 -5.27 -0.61
N GLY A 110 -10.94 -5.46 0.71
CA GLY A 110 -11.69 -4.70 1.71
C GLY A 110 -11.49 -3.19 1.55
N ALA A 111 -10.23 -2.75 1.54
CA ALA A 111 -9.86 -1.35 1.39
C ALA A 111 -10.36 -0.73 0.06
N ILE A 112 -10.39 -1.49 -1.05
CA ILE A 112 -10.96 -1.01 -2.34
C ILE A 112 -12.42 -0.67 -2.15
N GLY A 113 -13.19 -1.62 -1.62
CA GLY A 113 -14.62 -1.44 -1.44
C GLY A 113 -14.89 -0.28 -0.50
N SER A 114 -14.12 -0.13 0.58
CA SER A 114 -14.31 0.99 1.53
C SER A 114 -14.07 2.35 0.89
N ARG A 115 -13.07 2.48 0.00
CA ARG A 115 -12.84 3.71 -0.78
C ARG A 115 -13.97 3.97 -1.78
N ALA A 116 -14.43 2.93 -2.46
CA ALA A 116 -15.53 3.03 -3.41
C ALA A 116 -16.84 3.47 -2.73
N VAL A 117 -17.13 2.90 -1.55
CA VAL A 117 -18.28 3.29 -0.71
C VAL A 117 -18.13 4.73 -0.22
N THR A 118 -16.93 5.12 0.21
CA THR A 118 -16.62 6.50 0.58
C THR A 118 -16.95 7.46 -0.56
N ALA A 119 -16.46 7.19 -1.77
CA ALA A 119 -16.72 8.02 -2.95
C ALA A 119 -18.21 8.09 -3.31
N ASP A 120 -18.92 6.95 -3.29
CA ASP A 120 -20.36 6.92 -3.60
C ASP A 120 -21.20 7.68 -2.55
N LEU A 121 -20.88 7.57 -1.25
CA LEU A 121 -21.57 8.32 -0.19
C LEU A 121 -21.24 9.82 -0.21
N VAL A 122 -20.00 10.21 -0.56
CA VAL A 122 -19.64 11.62 -0.78
C VAL A 122 -20.48 12.21 -1.91
N GLY A 123 -20.72 11.46 -2.99
CA GLY A 123 -21.64 11.85 -4.07
C GLY A 123 -23.10 12.03 -3.63
N ARG A 124 -23.46 11.60 -2.42
CA ARG A 124 -24.79 11.73 -1.78
C ARG A 124 -24.78 12.73 -0.61
N GLY A 125 -23.79 13.62 -0.58
CA GLY A 125 -23.68 14.70 0.41
C GLY A 125 -23.13 14.27 1.78
N HIS A 126 -22.61 13.05 1.92
CA HIS A 126 -21.97 12.64 3.18
C HIS A 126 -20.54 13.15 3.28
N THR A 127 -20.08 13.38 4.50
CA THR A 127 -18.67 13.64 4.80
C THR A 127 -18.13 12.43 5.56
N ILE A 128 -17.53 11.51 4.84
CA ILE A 128 -17.14 10.18 5.36
C ILE A 128 -15.71 10.18 5.88
N VAL A 129 -15.50 9.55 7.02
CA VAL A 129 -14.20 9.22 7.59
C VAL A 129 -14.15 7.75 8.02
N GLU A 130 -12.95 7.21 8.20
CA GLU A 130 -12.76 5.90 8.81
C GLU A 130 -13.31 5.91 10.25
N LEU A 131 -14.13 4.92 10.59
CA LEU A 131 -14.47 4.63 11.97
C LEU A 131 -13.53 3.54 12.51
N GLU A 132 -13.49 2.35 11.89
CA GLU A 132 -12.41 1.37 12.12
C GLU A 132 -11.11 1.87 11.49
N ARG A 133 -10.03 1.95 12.28
CA ARG A 133 -8.75 2.49 11.83
C ARG A 133 -8.06 1.57 10.82
N GLY A 134 -7.77 2.13 9.65
CA GLY A 134 -7.17 1.40 8.53
C GLY A 134 -8.19 0.67 7.64
N ALA A 135 -9.49 0.97 7.76
CA ALA A 135 -10.52 0.45 6.85
C ALA A 135 -10.29 0.82 5.38
N LEU A 136 -9.54 1.90 5.10
CA LEU A 136 -9.14 2.34 3.77
C LEU A 136 -7.72 1.89 3.38
N ASP A 137 -6.99 1.20 4.26
CA ASP A 137 -5.59 0.80 4.05
C ASP A 137 -5.45 -0.73 4.04
N ALA A 138 -4.45 -1.24 3.33
CA ALA A 138 -4.08 -2.65 3.32
C ALA A 138 -3.01 -3.01 4.36
N LYS A 139 -2.47 -2.05 5.13
CA LYS A 139 -1.49 -2.33 6.19
C LYS A 139 -2.11 -3.13 7.33
N ILE A 140 -1.43 -4.21 7.70
CA ILE A 140 -1.70 -4.94 8.94
C ILE A 140 -0.41 -5.43 9.61
N TRP A 141 -0.31 -5.28 10.93
CA TRP A 141 0.75 -5.87 11.76
C TRP A 141 0.33 -7.29 12.20
N LYS A 142 0.48 -8.25 11.29
CA LYS A 142 0.12 -9.66 11.51
C LYS A 142 0.83 -10.20 12.77
N GLY A 143 0.08 -10.87 13.64
CA GLY A 143 0.60 -11.46 14.88
C GLY A 143 0.48 -10.56 16.11
N ILE A 144 0.23 -9.24 15.93
CA ILE A 144 -0.12 -8.34 17.03
C ILE A 144 -1.57 -7.85 16.90
N LYS A 145 -1.94 -7.28 15.74
CA LYS A 145 -3.31 -6.79 15.54
C LYS A 145 -4.26 -7.97 15.45
N ARG A 146 -5.15 -8.11 16.43
CA ARG A 146 -6.28 -9.05 16.42
C ARG A 146 -7.54 -8.23 16.24
N LYS A 147 -8.44 -8.60 15.32
CA LYS A 147 -9.80 -8.02 15.29
C LYS A 147 -10.53 -8.51 16.55
N ARG A 148 -10.38 -7.79 17.66
CA ARG A 148 -11.02 -8.09 18.96
C ARG A 148 -12.46 -7.58 19.00
N VAL A 149 -12.72 -6.45 18.33
CA VAL A 149 -14.04 -5.80 18.30
C VAL A 149 -14.45 -5.55 16.85
N ARG A 150 -15.73 -5.75 16.54
CA ARG A 150 -16.32 -5.39 15.25
C ARG A 150 -16.85 -3.95 15.36
N ILE A 151 -16.12 -3.01 14.78
CA ILE A 151 -16.52 -1.60 14.66
C ILE A 151 -16.86 -1.38 13.19
N PRO A 152 -17.97 -0.69 12.85
CA PRO A 152 -18.25 -0.37 11.47
C PRO A 152 -17.06 0.33 10.79
N ASP A 153 -16.79 0.01 9.53
CA ASP A 153 -15.65 0.56 8.81
C ASP A 153 -15.65 2.09 8.70
N LEU A 154 -16.81 2.70 8.44
CA LEU A 154 -16.95 4.11 8.08
C LEU A 154 -18.01 4.84 8.92
N ILE A 155 -17.87 6.16 9.02
CA ILE A 155 -18.86 7.05 9.63
C ILE A 155 -18.98 8.39 8.90
N CYS A 156 -20.19 8.91 8.76
CA CYS A 156 -20.43 10.27 8.30
C CYS A 156 -20.37 11.26 9.47
N ILE A 157 -19.47 12.25 9.41
CA ILE A 157 -19.33 13.24 10.48
C ILE A 157 -20.51 14.22 10.53
N SER A 158 -21.21 14.40 9.40
CA SER A 158 -22.32 15.37 9.28
C SER A 158 -23.64 14.85 9.87
N CYS A 159 -23.92 13.55 9.73
CA CYS A 159 -25.19 12.94 10.15
C CYS A 159 -25.04 11.74 11.10
N GLY A 160 -23.81 11.30 11.40
CA GLY A 160 -23.56 10.16 12.29
C GLY A 160 -23.83 8.78 11.67
N GLN A 161 -24.22 8.70 10.39
CA GLN A 161 -24.47 7.42 9.72
C GLN A 161 -23.22 6.56 9.70
N ARG A 162 -23.28 5.39 10.34
CA ARG A 162 -22.21 4.39 10.28
C ARG A 162 -22.47 3.39 9.17
N VAL A 163 -21.39 2.90 8.59
CA VAL A 163 -21.43 1.98 7.45
C VAL A 163 -20.38 0.90 7.63
N GLU A 164 -20.81 -0.36 7.64
CA GLU A 164 -19.93 -1.52 7.51
C GLU A 164 -19.77 -1.87 6.03
N VAL A 165 -18.55 -2.13 5.59
CA VAL A 165 -18.23 -2.45 4.21
C VAL A 165 -17.95 -3.93 4.07
N ARG A 166 -18.79 -4.59 3.26
CA ARG A 166 -18.69 -6.03 2.97
C ARG A 166 -18.34 -6.23 1.51
N THR A 167 -17.10 -5.92 1.17
CA THR A 167 -16.59 -6.14 -0.19
C THR A 167 -16.56 -7.61 -0.55
N LYS A 168 -16.98 -7.94 -1.76
CA LYS A 168 -16.99 -9.30 -2.31
C LYS A 168 -16.32 -9.35 -3.67
N SER A 169 -15.75 -10.51 -4.00
CA SER A 169 -15.29 -10.81 -5.35
C SER A 169 -16.36 -11.44 -6.24
N LYS A 170 -17.54 -11.74 -5.68
CA LYS A 170 -18.69 -12.31 -6.38
C LYS A 170 -19.99 -11.66 -5.90
N PRO A 171 -21.00 -11.47 -6.77
CA PRO A 171 -22.29 -10.91 -6.40
C PRO A 171 -23.07 -11.86 -5.47
N GLU A 172 -22.90 -11.69 -4.15
CA GLU A 172 -23.55 -12.48 -3.10
C GLU A 172 -23.74 -11.65 -1.83
N LEU A 173 -24.90 -11.77 -1.19
CA LEU A 173 -25.13 -11.27 0.16
C LEU A 173 -24.76 -12.35 1.18
N SER A 174 -23.53 -12.29 1.70
CA SER A 174 -23.05 -13.25 2.69
C SER A 174 -22.24 -12.63 3.81
N MET A 175 -22.26 -13.25 4.99
CA MET A 175 -21.51 -12.80 6.16
C MET A 175 -20.92 -13.96 6.96
N SER A 176 -19.71 -13.75 7.49
CA SER A 176 -19.14 -14.64 8.50
C SER A 176 -19.86 -14.41 9.83
N HIS A 177 -20.27 -15.50 10.47
CA HIS A 177 -21.03 -15.53 11.70
C HIS A 177 -20.53 -16.66 12.59
N SER A 178 -20.33 -16.36 13.88
CA SER A 178 -20.18 -17.39 14.90
C SER A 178 -21.45 -17.48 15.74
N PRO A 179 -22.07 -18.66 15.86
CA PRO A 179 -23.19 -18.85 16.78
C PRO A 179 -22.74 -18.96 18.25
N THR A 180 -21.46 -19.26 18.49
CA THR A 180 -20.91 -19.55 19.83
C THR A 180 -20.01 -18.47 20.39
N ILE A 181 -19.42 -17.62 19.54
CA ILE A 181 -18.55 -16.52 19.96
C ILE A 181 -19.29 -15.20 19.69
N PRO A 182 -19.87 -14.55 20.72
CA PRO A 182 -20.68 -13.36 20.55
C PRO A 182 -19.99 -12.25 19.76
N GLU A 183 -18.69 -12.00 19.99
CA GLU A 183 -17.94 -10.93 19.31
C GLU A 183 -17.76 -11.21 17.81
N ARG A 184 -17.95 -12.46 17.38
CA ARG A 184 -17.86 -12.90 15.98
C ARG A 184 -19.22 -13.09 15.32
N ARG A 185 -20.32 -12.70 15.98
CA ARG A 185 -21.62 -12.58 15.29
C ARG A 185 -21.53 -11.54 14.17
N TRP A 186 -22.36 -11.70 13.15
CA TRP A 186 -22.24 -10.89 11.93
C TRP A 186 -22.57 -9.41 12.21
N ASP A 187 -23.48 -9.18 13.15
CA ASP A 187 -24.01 -7.87 13.57
C ASP A 187 -23.49 -7.41 14.94
N PHE A 188 -22.45 -8.06 15.48
CA PHE A 188 -21.94 -7.71 16.81
C PHE A 188 -21.58 -6.22 16.88
N GLY A 189 -22.13 -5.52 17.87
CA GLY A 189 -21.87 -4.11 18.13
C GLY A 189 -22.56 -3.12 17.16
N MET A 190 -23.29 -3.61 16.15
CA MET A 190 -24.05 -2.77 15.22
C MET A 190 -25.52 -2.60 15.65
N VAL A 191 -26.09 -1.44 15.37
CA VAL A 191 -27.49 -1.09 15.65
C VAL A 191 -28.33 -1.13 14.38
N GLY A 192 -29.66 -1.17 14.51
CA GLY A 192 -30.56 -1.39 13.37
C GLY A 192 -30.42 -0.36 12.23
N SER A 193 -30.06 0.89 12.54
CA SER A 193 -29.86 1.97 11.57
C SER A 193 -28.49 1.96 10.88
N ASP A 194 -27.55 1.12 11.31
CA ASP A 194 -26.26 1.00 10.62
C ASP A 194 -26.47 0.44 9.21
N LEU A 195 -25.71 0.97 8.25
CA LEU A 195 -25.73 0.47 6.88
C LEU A 195 -24.69 -0.62 6.71
N ILE A 196 -25.04 -1.62 5.92
CA ILE A 196 -24.12 -2.59 5.34
C ILE A 196 -24.08 -2.31 3.85
N SER A 197 -22.88 -1.99 3.36
CA SER A 197 -22.62 -1.85 1.94
C SER A 197 -22.01 -3.13 1.37
N THR A 198 -22.38 -3.52 0.16
CA THR A 198 -21.85 -4.71 -0.51
C THR A 198 -21.27 -4.37 -1.88
N PRO A 199 -20.13 -3.65 -1.94
CA PRO A 199 -19.43 -3.42 -3.19
C PRO A 199 -18.90 -4.75 -3.74
N ILE A 200 -19.04 -4.95 -5.06
CA ILE A 200 -18.44 -6.08 -5.76
C ILE A 200 -17.18 -5.55 -6.45
N CYS A 201 -16.05 -6.21 -6.25
CA CYS A 201 -14.82 -5.86 -6.96
C CYS A 201 -14.33 -7.06 -7.76
N THR A 202 -13.73 -6.78 -8.92
CA THR A 202 -13.15 -7.79 -9.81
C THR A 202 -11.70 -7.46 -10.09
N GLU A 203 -10.92 -8.48 -10.40
CA GLU A 203 -9.55 -8.30 -10.88
C GLU A 203 -9.58 -7.73 -12.31
N THR A 204 -8.68 -6.81 -12.64
CA THR A 204 -8.58 -6.17 -13.96
C THR A 204 -7.18 -6.31 -14.55
N ASP A 205 -7.12 -6.77 -15.80
CA ASP A 205 -5.90 -6.80 -16.61
C ASP A 205 -5.76 -5.58 -17.53
N SER A 206 -6.75 -4.68 -17.54
CA SER A 206 -6.86 -3.58 -18.50
C SER A 206 -6.04 -2.36 -18.09
N GLU A 207 -5.01 -2.03 -18.89
CA GLU A 207 -4.30 -0.74 -18.84
C GLU A 207 -5.19 0.45 -19.26
N ALA A 208 -6.33 0.20 -19.93
CA ALA A 208 -7.13 1.22 -20.60
C ALA A 208 -8.25 1.85 -19.75
N MET A 209 -8.50 1.36 -18.53
CA MET A 209 -9.56 1.84 -17.64
C MET A 209 -9.00 2.66 -16.45
N GLN A 210 -7.87 3.35 -16.66
CA GLN A 210 -7.13 4.14 -15.67
C GLN A 210 -7.91 5.41 -15.23
N ILE A 211 -9.00 5.24 -14.48
CA ILE A 211 -9.55 6.32 -13.67
C ILE A 211 -8.72 6.39 -12.38
N ILE A 212 -7.96 7.47 -12.23
CA ILE A 212 -6.97 7.77 -11.19
C ILE A 212 -7.54 7.73 -9.74
N THR A 213 -8.86 7.62 -9.56
CA THR A 213 -9.52 7.73 -8.24
C THR A 213 -10.05 6.43 -7.63
N GLN A 214 -9.95 5.27 -8.32
CA GLN A 214 -10.54 3.99 -7.84
C GLN A 214 -9.53 2.92 -7.41
N TRP A 215 -8.28 3.32 -7.19
CA TRP A 215 -7.21 2.40 -6.78
C TRP A 215 -7.23 2.23 -5.26
N THR A 216 -7.14 0.99 -4.75
CA THR A 216 -6.44 0.82 -3.48
C THR A 216 -4.99 1.11 -3.70
N ARG A 217 -4.36 1.68 -2.66
CA ARG A 217 -2.91 1.71 -2.52
C ARG A 217 -2.42 0.28 -2.28
N GLY A 218 -2.43 -0.48 -3.37
CA GLY A 218 -1.53 -1.55 -3.75
C GLY A 218 -0.80 -1.21 -5.06
N GLU A 219 -1.02 -0.02 -5.63
CA GLU A 219 -0.05 0.76 -6.41
C GLU A 219 0.00 2.18 -5.81
N LEU A 220 1.16 2.51 -5.23
CA LEU A 220 1.67 3.86 -5.24
C LEU A 220 1.95 4.23 -6.71
N ALA A 221 1.96 5.52 -7.10
CA ALA A 221 2.42 5.95 -8.43
C ALA A 221 3.91 5.59 -8.74
N SER A 222 4.54 4.79 -7.90
CA SER A 222 5.76 4.03 -8.11
C SER A 222 5.80 2.92 -7.06
N ASP A 223 6.61 1.89 -7.20
CA ASP A 223 6.52 0.67 -6.39
C ASP A 223 6.43 0.86 -4.86
N THR A 224 5.36 0.35 -4.24
CA THR A 224 5.44 -0.43 -2.98
C THR A 224 4.10 -1.04 -2.55
N ALA A 225 4.12 -2.33 -2.21
CA ALA A 225 3.13 -2.98 -1.37
C ALA A 225 3.71 -3.07 0.06
N TYR A 226 2.88 -2.81 1.07
CA TYR A 226 3.33 -2.67 2.46
C TYR A 226 3.10 -3.94 3.30
N TRP A 227 3.27 -5.07 2.62
CA TRP A 227 3.51 -6.42 3.11
C TRP A 227 4.72 -6.96 2.33
N SER A 228 5.52 -7.88 2.86
CA SER A 228 6.69 -8.41 2.13
C SER A 228 6.35 -9.17 0.83
N GLU A 229 5.06 -9.31 0.49
CA GLU A 229 4.62 -9.71 -0.85
C GLU A 229 4.93 -8.57 -1.80
N ARG A 230 5.58 -8.94 -2.89
CA ARG A 230 5.75 -8.08 -4.07
C ARG A 230 4.59 -8.24 -5.06
N GLU A 231 3.52 -8.94 -4.68
CA GLU A 231 2.34 -9.14 -5.53
C GLU A 231 1.48 -7.87 -5.60
N ARG A 232 1.44 -7.27 -6.80
CA ARG A 232 0.54 -6.16 -7.12
C ARG A 232 -0.87 -6.71 -7.28
N VAL A 233 -1.86 -6.10 -6.63
CA VAL A 233 -3.25 -6.55 -6.68
C VAL A 233 -4.09 -5.58 -7.49
N LYS A 234 -4.65 -6.04 -8.61
CA LYS A 234 -5.41 -5.21 -9.55
C LYS A 234 -6.91 -5.35 -9.34
N TRP A 235 -7.45 -4.90 -8.22
CA TRP A 235 -8.91 -4.87 -8.01
C TRP A 235 -9.51 -3.54 -8.47
N GLN A 236 -10.76 -3.57 -8.93
CA GLN A 236 -11.57 -2.38 -9.16
C GLN A 236 -13.02 -2.66 -8.79
N LEU A 237 -13.79 -1.61 -8.47
CA LEU A 237 -15.24 -1.72 -8.30
C LEU A 237 -15.89 -2.18 -9.61
N ASP A 238 -16.75 -3.20 -9.53
CA ASP A 238 -17.54 -3.71 -10.64
C ASP A 238 -19.02 -3.34 -10.42
N GLY A 239 -19.47 -2.26 -11.07
CA GLY A 239 -20.88 -1.88 -11.09
C GLY A 239 -21.38 -1.17 -9.83
N ALA A 240 -22.62 -1.47 -9.44
CA ALA A 240 -23.34 -0.79 -8.36
C ALA A 240 -22.92 -1.24 -6.96
N ILE A 241 -22.92 -0.28 -6.04
CA ILE A 241 -22.87 -0.53 -4.60
C ILE A 241 -24.30 -0.62 -4.08
N ASN A 242 -24.59 -1.68 -3.33
CA ASN A 242 -25.88 -1.88 -2.69
C ASN A 242 -25.75 -1.60 -1.20
N TYR A 243 -26.77 -0.96 -0.63
CA TYR A 243 -26.83 -0.60 0.79
C TYR A 243 -28.07 -1.21 1.42
N LEU A 244 -27.91 -1.86 2.56
CA LEU A 244 -29.02 -2.46 3.32
C LEU A 244 -28.81 -2.12 4.80
N THR A 245 -29.87 -1.99 5.58
CA THR A 245 -29.72 -1.74 7.01
C THR A 245 -29.46 -3.04 7.76
N VAL A 246 -28.77 -2.95 8.91
CA VAL A 246 -28.67 -4.08 9.83
C VAL A 246 -30.05 -4.58 10.25
N GLN A 247 -31.03 -3.68 10.43
CA GLN A 247 -32.40 -4.09 10.73
C GLN A 247 -33.01 -4.95 9.61
N ALA A 248 -32.85 -4.56 8.34
CA ALA A 248 -33.37 -5.36 7.22
C ALA A 248 -32.78 -6.77 7.19
N PHE A 249 -31.49 -6.92 7.53
CA PHE A 249 -30.85 -8.23 7.66
C PHE A 249 -31.36 -9.04 8.87
N ARG A 250 -31.75 -8.38 9.97
CA ARG A 250 -32.33 -9.05 11.15
C ARG A 250 -33.76 -9.51 10.88
N ASP A 251 -34.52 -8.72 10.13
CA ASP A 251 -35.91 -9.04 9.77
C ASP A 251 -35.99 -10.22 8.78
N ALA A 252 -34.94 -10.40 7.96
CA ALA A 252 -34.86 -11.47 6.98
C ALA A 252 -34.04 -12.67 7.49
N ARG A 253 -34.63 -13.87 7.48
CA ARG A 253 -33.88 -15.10 7.78
C ARG A 253 -32.89 -15.44 6.65
N PRO A 254 -31.65 -15.87 6.97
CA PRO A 254 -30.72 -16.34 5.96
C PRO A 254 -31.24 -17.62 5.28
N ASP A 255 -31.10 -17.69 3.97
CA ASP A 255 -31.54 -18.83 3.14
C ASP A 255 -30.63 -20.05 3.27
N LYS A 256 -29.34 -19.81 3.49
CA LYS A 256 -28.34 -20.87 3.62
C LYS A 256 -27.37 -20.57 4.74
N THR A 257 -26.94 -21.65 5.38
CA THR A 257 -25.97 -21.68 6.45
C THR A 257 -24.91 -22.69 6.04
N GLN A 258 -23.70 -22.24 5.70
CA GLN A 258 -22.59 -23.11 5.29
C GLN A 258 -21.49 -23.09 6.35
N THR A 259 -21.21 -24.24 6.95
CA THR A 259 -20.10 -24.40 7.89
C THR A 259 -18.79 -24.50 7.11
N LYS A 260 -17.78 -23.66 7.41
CA LYS A 260 -16.43 -23.86 6.86
C LYS A 260 -15.85 -25.16 7.43
N GLY A 261 -15.04 -25.87 6.64
CA GLY A 261 -14.47 -27.17 7.03
C GLY A 261 -13.69 -27.11 8.35
N ALA A 262 -13.59 -28.26 9.05
CA ALA A 262 -13.06 -28.39 10.41
C ALA A 262 -11.67 -27.77 10.65
N GLU A 263 -10.88 -27.56 9.59
CA GLU A 263 -9.53 -26.98 9.66
C GLU A 263 -9.49 -25.43 9.62
N GLU A 264 -10.58 -24.75 9.26
CA GLU A 264 -10.64 -23.27 9.09
C GLU A 264 -11.36 -22.52 10.22
N GLY A 265 -11.77 -23.21 11.28
CA GLY A 265 -12.45 -22.65 12.46
C GLY A 265 -13.98 -22.77 12.42
N SER A 266 -14.63 -22.60 13.59
CA SER A 266 -16.07 -22.75 13.83
C SER A 266 -16.97 -21.67 13.19
N GLU A 267 -16.46 -20.94 12.20
CA GLU A 267 -17.19 -19.85 11.56
C GLU A 267 -18.12 -20.37 10.47
N THR A 268 -19.37 -19.95 10.57
CA THR A 268 -20.44 -20.29 9.64
C THR A 268 -20.68 -19.10 8.70
N THR A 269 -20.94 -19.38 7.43
CA THR A 269 -21.31 -18.36 6.45
C THR A 269 -22.83 -18.34 6.32
N LEU A 270 -23.43 -17.20 6.68
CA LEU A 270 -24.84 -16.92 6.42
C LEU A 270 -24.96 -16.32 5.01
N ILE A 271 -25.94 -16.76 4.24
CA ILE A 271 -26.20 -16.29 2.88
C ILE A 271 -27.67 -15.95 2.74
N TRP A 272 -27.94 -14.72 2.31
CA TRP A 272 -29.27 -14.27 1.88
C TRP A 272 -29.34 -14.36 0.37
N ARG A 273 -30.33 -15.08 -0.15
CA ARG A 273 -30.47 -15.30 -1.57
C ARG A 273 -30.83 -13.98 -2.24
N SER A 274 -30.10 -13.66 -3.29
CA SER A 274 -30.19 -12.40 -4.00
C SER A 274 -29.95 -12.61 -5.48
N CYS A 275 -30.72 -11.91 -6.30
CA CYS A 275 -30.53 -11.82 -7.75
C CYS A 275 -29.82 -10.51 -8.06
N PHE A 276 -28.66 -10.58 -8.71
CA PHE A 276 -27.88 -9.40 -9.12
C PHE A 276 -27.93 -9.21 -10.64
N SER A 277 -27.97 -7.95 -11.06
CA SER A 277 -27.93 -7.59 -12.47
C SER A 277 -26.61 -7.99 -13.14
N PRO A 278 -26.63 -8.66 -14.30
CA PRO A 278 -25.42 -8.98 -15.05
C PRO A 278 -24.76 -7.77 -15.71
N CYS A 279 -25.54 -6.75 -16.01
CA CYS A 279 -25.14 -5.68 -16.91
C CYS A 279 -25.89 -4.40 -16.59
N ASN A 280 -25.42 -3.29 -17.15
CA ASN A 280 -26.23 -2.09 -17.23
C ASN A 280 -27.32 -2.29 -18.29
N GLY A 281 -28.52 -1.75 -18.05
CA GLY A 281 -29.63 -1.79 -19.01
C GLY A 281 -31.00 -1.71 -18.35
N THR A 282 -32.05 -1.99 -19.11
CA THR A 282 -33.44 -1.85 -18.69
C THR A 282 -34.05 -3.20 -18.31
N VAL A 283 -34.85 -3.25 -17.26
CA VAL A 283 -35.65 -4.44 -16.92
C VAL A 283 -36.81 -4.56 -17.90
N VAL A 284 -36.85 -5.64 -18.68
CA VAL A 284 -37.87 -5.82 -19.76
C VAL A 284 -38.92 -6.88 -19.45
N ALA A 285 -38.68 -7.76 -18.48
CA ALA A 285 -39.65 -8.75 -18.04
C ALA A 285 -39.34 -9.25 -16.64
N ILE A 286 -40.39 -9.49 -15.84
CA ILE A 286 -40.32 -10.10 -14.51
C ILE A 286 -41.34 -11.24 -14.47
N SER A 287 -40.92 -12.41 -13.99
CA SER A 287 -41.79 -13.55 -13.68
C SER A 287 -41.41 -14.16 -12.34
N ASP A 288 -42.22 -15.09 -11.83
CA ASP A 288 -41.96 -15.79 -10.57
C ASP A 288 -40.61 -16.50 -10.52
N ALA A 289 -40.04 -16.83 -11.68
CA ALA A 289 -38.79 -17.56 -11.79
C ALA A 289 -37.60 -16.69 -12.23
N ASN A 290 -37.82 -15.63 -13.04
CA ASN A 290 -36.73 -14.88 -13.64
C ASN A 290 -37.01 -13.37 -13.78
N ILE A 291 -35.93 -12.59 -13.71
CA ILE A 291 -35.88 -11.20 -14.15
C ILE A 291 -35.03 -11.12 -15.41
N THR A 292 -35.51 -10.42 -16.43
CA THR A 292 -34.80 -10.22 -17.71
C THR A 292 -34.37 -8.77 -17.84
N VAL A 293 -33.07 -8.55 -18.01
CA VAL A 293 -32.47 -7.24 -18.28
C VAL A 293 -32.01 -7.20 -19.73
N GLN A 294 -32.39 -6.16 -20.46
CA GLN A 294 -31.89 -5.89 -21.80
C GLN A 294 -30.75 -4.87 -21.71
N ASN A 295 -29.55 -5.24 -22.16
CA ASN A 295 -28.42 -4.33 -22.16
C ASN A 295 -28.50 -3.30 -23.31
N MET A 296 -27.55 -2.37 -23.35
CA MET A 296 -27.47 -1.33 -24.38
C MET A 296 -27.28 -1.87 -25.82
N THR A 297 -26.76 -3.09 -25.98
CA THR A 297 -26.61 -3.75 -27.30
C THR A 297 -27.87 -4.52 -27.71
N GLY A 298 -28.96 -4.42 -26.95
CA GLY A 298 -30.22 -5.11 -27.18
C GLY A 298 -30.24 -6.58 -26.73
N THR A 299 -29.14 -7.10 -26.20
CA THR A 299 -29.03 -8.48 -25.68
C THR A 299 -29.84 -8.63 -24.40
N ARG A 300 -30.69 -9.65 -24.34
CA ARG A 300 -31.53 -9.97 -23.18
C ARG A 300 -30.86 -11.04 -22.33
N VAL A 301 -30.59 -10.72 -21.06
CA VAL A 301 -29.99 -11.64 -20.09
C VAL A 301 -30.99 -11.94 -18.98
N ARG A 302 -31.24 -13.23 -18.74
CA ARG A 302 -32.15 -13.71 -17.68
C ARG A 302 -31.39 -14.06 -16.41
N ARG A 303 -31.98 -13.75 -15.27
CA ARG A 303 -31.49 -14.10 -13.93
C ARG A 303 -32.57 -14.76 -13.10
N GLY A 304 -32.23 -15.87 -12.45
CA GLY A 304 -33.15 -16.58 -11.58
C GLY A 304 -33.50 -15.78 -10.32
N CYS A 305 -34.80 -15.66 -10.03
CA CYS A 305 -35.33 -15.03 -8.81
C CYS A 305 -36.36 -15.92 -8.09
N LYS A 306 -36.41 -17.22 -8.41
CA LYS A 306 -37.38 -18.14 -7.79
C LYS A 306 -37.27 -18.14 -6.26
N GLY A 307 -38.38 -17.77 -5.60
CA GLY A 307 -38.50 -17.75 -4.14
C GLY A 307 -37.86 -16.54 -3.45
N ILE A 308 -37.49 -15.49 -4.19
CA ILE A 308 -37.03 -14.21 -3.65
C ILE A 308 -37.79 -13.06 -4.29
N GLN A 309 -38.11 -12.04 -3.48
CA GLN A 309 -38.95 -10.92 -3.91
C GLN A 309 -38.22 -9.98 -4.89
N PRO A 310 -38.73 -9.75 -6.11
CA PRO A 310 -38.26 -8.68 -6.97
C PRO A 310 -38.40 -7.32 -6.28
N ILE A 311 -37.38 -6.47 -6.42
CA ILE A 311 -37.35 -5.10 -5.88
C ILE A 311 -37.21 -4.04 -6.98
N VAL A 312 -37.40 -4.46 -8.22
CA VAL A 312 -37.39 -3.63 -9.44
C VAL A 312 -38.69 -3.88 -10.20
N SER A 313 -39.05 -2.93 -11.05
CA SER A 313 -40.21 -2.99 -11.96
C SER A 313 -39.77 -3.08 -13.42
N VAL A 314 -40.66 -3.55 -14.29
CA VAL A 314 -40.43 -3.49 -15.75
C VAL A 314 -40.36 -2.02 -16.16
N GLY A 315 -39.32 -1.66 -16.92
CA GLY A 315 -39.00 -0.29 -17.31
C GLY A 315 -37.90 0.35 -16.45
N ASP A 316 -37.52 -0.24 -15.31
CA ASP A 316 -36.44 0.30 -14.48
C ASP A 316 -35.09 0.20 -15.17
N GLU A 317 -34.32 1.27 -15.12
CA GLU A 317 -32.90 1.27 -15.46
C GLU A 317 -32.08 0.69 -14.30
N VAL A 318 -31.25 -0.31 -14.60
CA VAL A 318 -30.43 -1.02 -13.62
C VAL A 318 -28.97 -1.01 -14.02
N ARG A 319 -28.11 -1.01 -13.01
CA ARG A 319 -26.66 -1.11 -13.20
C ARG A 319 -26.19 -2.54 -12.95
N ARG A 320 -25.07 -2.92 -13.55
CA ARG A 320 -24.36 -4.17 -13.26
C ARG A 320 -24.15 -4.31 -11.75
N ASN A 321 -24.33 -5.52 -11.21
CA ASN A 321 -24.24 -5.83 -9.79
C ASN A 321 -25.21 -5.05 -8.87
N GLN A 322 -26.25 -4.42 -9.41
CA GLN A 322 -27.40 -3.97 -8.62
C GLN A 322 -28.26 -5.17 -8.21
N ILE A 323 -28.76 -5.20 -6.98
CA ILE A 323 -29.74 -6.20 -6.54
C ILE A 323 -31.06 -5.96 -7.28
N LEU A 324 -31.57 -7.00 -7.92
CA LEU A 324 -32.85 -7.03 -8.65
C LEU A 324 -33.95 -7.73 -7.85
N ALA A 325 -33.59 -8.72 -7.04
CA ALA A 325 -34.50 -9.42 -6.14
C ALA A 325 -33.75 -9.84 -4.87
N CYS A 326 -34.36 -9.65 -3.71
CA CYS A 326 -33.86 -10.12 -2.42
C CYS A 326 -34.95 -10.01 -1.37
N ASN A 327 -34.90 -10.87 -0.34
CA ASN A 327 -35.76 -10.76 0.83
C ASN A 327 -35.23 -9.76 1.88
N VAL A 328 -34.01 -9.24 1.68
CA VAL A 328 -33.46 -8.12 2.44
C VAL A 328 -33.65 -6.86 1.60
N THR A 329 -34.52 -5.95 2.02
CA THR A 329 -34.87 -4.75 1.25
C THR A 329 -33.71 -3.76 1.22
N PRO A 330 -33.12 -3.44 0.04
CA PRO A 330 -32.09 -2.44 -0.07
C PRO A 330 -32.64 -1.02 0.11
N GLN A 331 -31.75 -0.11 0.46
CA GLN A 331 -32.04 1.32 0.58
C GLN A 331 -32.14 1.95 -0.82
N GLY A 332 -33.20 2.72 -1.04
CA GLY A 332 -33.39 3.50 -2.25
C GLY A 332 -32.45 4.72 -2.31
N PHE A 333 -32.30 5.32 -3.48
CA PHE A 333 -31.40 6.47 -3.67
C PHE A 333 -31.73 7.63 -2.71
N GLY A 334 -33.02 7.96 -2.53
CA GLY A 334 -33.45 9.06 -1.66
C GLY A 334 -33.19 8.82 -0.18
N SER A 335 -33.30 7.57 0.31
CA SER A 335 -33.06 7.27 1.73
C SER A 335 -31.59 7.31 2.13
N LEU A 336 -30.69 7.26 1.13
CA LEU A 336 -29.24 7.34 1.33
C LEU A 336 -28.67 8.76 1.31
N GLN A 337 -29.50 9.78 1.09
CA GLN A 337 -29.05 11.18 1.14
C GLN A 337 -28.63 11.57 2.56
N CYS A 338 -27.55 12.32 2.67
CA CYS A 338 -27.07 12.79 3.97
C CYS A 338 -28.11 13.72 4.62
N LYS A 339 -28.53 13.38 5.84
CA LYS A 339 -29.47 14.21 6.61
C LYS A 339 -28.83 15.45 7.23
N ALA A 340 -27.49 15.47 7.34
CA ALA A 340 -26.71 16.45 8.08
C ALA A 340 -27.26 16.68 9.51
N GLY A 341 -26.81 17.75 10.18
CA GLY A 341 -27.47 18.28 11.38
C GLY A 341 -27.22 17.53 12.69
N LEU A 342 -26.29 16.57 12.75
CA LEU A 342 -26.01 15.84 13.99
C LEU A 342 -25.62 16.81 15.13
N ALA A 343 -26.36 16.80 16.23
CA ALA A 343 -26.19 17.68 17.37
C ALA A 343 -25.23 17.11 18.44
N ALA A 344 -24.73 17.97 19.34
CA ALA A 344 -23.90 17.55 20.46
C ALA A 344 -24.63 16.62 21.42
N ASP A 345 -25.92 16.88 21.69
CA ASP A 345 -26.75 16.04 22.57
C ASP A 345 -26.95 14.63 21.99
N GLU A 346 -27.08 14.52 20.66
CA GLU A 346 -27.15 13.21 20.00
C GLU A 346 -25.84 12.43 20.17
N MET A 347 -24.68 13.10 20.05
CA MET A 347 -23.39 12.48 20.36
C MET A 347 -23.28 12.10 21.84
N GLY A 348 -23.76 12.94 22.75
CA GLY A 348 -23.86 12.62 24.18
C GLY A 348 -24.69 11.36 24.44
N GLY A 349 -25.82 11.21 23.76
CA GLY A 349 -26.62 9.98 23.78
C GLY A 349 -25.86 8.75 23.30
N MET A 350 -24.99 8.89 22.30
CA MET A 350 -24.12 7.79 21.83
C MET A 350 -23.11 7.34 22.91
N LEU A 351 -22.59 8.27 23.72
CA LEU A 351 -21.66 7.95 24.83
C LEU A 351 -22.30 7.06 25.91
N ALA A 352 -23.62 7.16 26.10
CA ALA A 352 -24.38 6.37 27.06
C ALA A 352 -24.84 5.00 26.52
N SER A 353 -24.55 4.68 25.25
CA SER A 353 -24.96 3.42 24.64
C SER A 353 -24.33 2.20 25.31
N GLN A 354 -25.08 1.12 25.44
CA GLN A 354 -24.56 -0.17 25.89
C GLN A 354 -23.62 -0.82 24.85
N HIS A 355 -23.75 -0.46 23.58
CA HIS A 355 -22.90 -0.96 22.51
C HIS A 355 -21.61 -0.16 22.39
N LEU A 356 -20.47 -0.83 22.60
CA LEU A 356 -19.12 -0.27 22.49
C LEU A 356 -18.89 0.51 21.18
N PRO A 357 -19.21 -0.01 19.96
CA PRO A 357 -18.95 0.74 18.73
C PRO A 357 -19.75 2.04 18.62
N VAL A 358 -20.89 2.14 19.32
CA VAL A 358 -21.67 3.38 19.39
C VAL A 358 -20.97 4.40 20.26
N ARG A 359 -20.46 4.01 21.44
CA ARG A 359 -19.69 4.90 22.32
C ARG A 359 -18.43 5.38 21.60
N PHE A 360 -17.67 4.46 21.00
CA PHE A 360 -16.49 4.77 20.19
C PHE A 360 -16.80 5.78 19.08
N ALA A 361 -17.89 5.57 18.33
CA ALA A 361 -18.34 6.50 17.30
C ALA A 361 -18.70 7.88 17.84
N GLY A 362 -19.41 7.96 18.97
CA GLY A 362 -19.77 9.23 19.60
C GLY A 362 -18.56 10.06 19.98
N ILE A 363 -17.55 9.43 20.56
CA ILE A 363 -16.28 10.08 20.94
C ILE A 363 -15.50 10.53 19.69
N LYS A 364 -15.40 9.66 18.67
CA LYS A 364 -14.72 10.00 17.42
C LYS A 364 -15.36 11.19 16.71
N LEU A 365 -16.70 11.23 16.68
CA LEU A 365 -17.46 12.36 16.15
C LEU A 365 -17.20 13.63 16.96
N ALA A 366 -17.27 13.56 18.30
CA ALA A 366 -16.99 14.69 19.17
C ALA A 366 -15.57 15.22 18.97
N ARG A 367 -14.58 14.34 18.78
CA ARG A 367 -13.18 14.70 18.52
C ARG A 367 -13.01 15.40 17.19
N ILE A 368 -13.47 14.78 16.10
CA ILE A 368 -13.29 15.31 14.74
C ILE A 368 -14.04 16.64 14.59
N ARG A 369 -15.21 16.78 15.21
CA ARG A 369 -16.00 18.01 15.21
C ARG A 369 -15.62 19.01 16.30
N ARG A 370 -14.62 18.68 17.13
CA ARG A 370 -14.13 19.52 18.24
C ARG A 370 -15.24 20.00 19.18
N VAL A 371 -16.19 19.12 19.50
CA VAL A 371 -17.32 19.42 20.41
C VAL A 371 -16.79 19.48 21.83
N THR A 372 -16.74 20.67 22.44
CA THR A 372 -16.20 20.86 23.81
C THR A 372 -17.18 20.53 24.92
N ALA A 373 -18.49 20.60 24.65
CA ALA A 373 -19.54 20.40 25.67
C ALA A 373 -19.54 19.01 26.32
N LEU A 374 -18.93 18.01 25.69
CA LEU A 374 -18.87 16.62 26.16
C LEU A 374 -17.58 16.29 26.95
N GLN A 375 -16.82 17.31 27.35
CA GLN A 375 -15.52 17.14 28.02
C GLN A 375 -15.62 16.26 29.27
N HIS A 376 -16.61 16.52 30.12
CA HIS A 376 -16.73 15.85 31.40
C HIS A 376 -17.03 14.35 31.22
N GLU A 377 -18.00 14.01 30.39
CA GLU A 377 -18.37 12.63 30.08
C GLU A 377 -17.22 11.87 29.43
N ILE A 378 -16.56 12.47 28.44
CA ILE A 378 -15.46 11.82 27.72
C ILE A 378 -14.22 11.69 28.61
N SER A 379 -13.95 12.66 29.48
CA SER A 379 -12.87 12.55 30.48
C SER A 379 -13.11 11.42 31.46
N ARG A 380 -14.36 11.20 31.91
CA ARG A 380 -14.71 10.05 32.74
C ARG A 380 -14.45 8.73 32.01
N ILE A 381 -14.88 8.62 30.75
CA ILE A 381 -14.64 7.43 29.90
C ILE A 381 -13.13 7.17 29.72
N ALA A 382 -12.33 8.22 29.49
CA ALA A 382 -10.88 8.09 29.31
C ALA A 382 -10.16 7.49 30.53
N ASN A 383 -10.73 7.64 31.73
CA ASN A 383 -10.16 7.22 33.01
C ASN A 383 -10.89 6.01 33.61
N ASP A 384 -11.92 5.49 32.95
CA ASP A 384 -12.64 4.30 33.41
C ASP A 384 -11.74 3.06 33.21
N ALA A 385 -11.48 2.28 34.25
CA ALA A 385 -10.65 1.08 34.13
C ALA A 385 -11.41 -0.10 33.50
N ASP A 386 -12.74 -0.10 33.61
CA ASP A 386 -13.62 -1.18 33.16
C ASP A 386 -14.12 -0.98 31.72
N GLU A 387 -13.91 0.21 31.15
CA GLU A 387 -14.23 0.50 29.75
C GLU A 387 -13.22 -0.15 28.79
N ASP A 388 -13.72 -0.54 27.62
CA ASP A 388 -12.90 -1.16 26.58
C ASP A 388 -11.79 -0.23 26.09
N ILE A 389 -10.60 -0.81 25.90
CA ILE A 389 -9.39 -0.08 25.52
C ILE A 389 -9.59 0.78 24.26
N TYR A 390 -10.37 0.35 23.26
CA TYR A 390 -10.60 1.15 22.06
C TYR A 390 -11.36 2.43 22.37
N VAL A 391 -12.39 2.35 23.22
CA VAL A 391 -13.22 3.50 23.62
C VAL A 391 -12.39 4.46 24.47
N ARG A 392 -11.58 3.93 25.41
CA ARG A 392 -10.69 4.74 26.26
C ARG A 392 -9.63 5.47 25.45
N LEU A 393 -8.97 4.78 24.52
CA LEU A 393 -7.95 5.38 23.67
C LEU A 393 -8.54 6.49 22.79
N GLU A 394 -9.74 6.30 22.23
CA GLU A 394 -10.43 7.35 21.47
C GLU A 394 -10.82 8.54 22.37
N ALA A 395 -11.22 8.29 23.62
CA ALA A 395 -11.50 9.34 24.61
C ALA A 395 -10.23 10.12 24.96
N LYS A 396 -9.10 9.45 25.12
CA LYS A 396 -7.79 10.07 25.33
C LYS A 396 -7.37 10.91 24.12
N ALA A 397 -7.58 10.41 22.91
CA ALA A 397 -7.34 11.18 21.69
C ALA A 397 -8.21 12.45 21.63
N TYR A 398 -9.46 12.37 22.06
CA TYR A 398 -10.34 13.53 22.20
C TYR A 398 -9.76 14.55 23.19
N MET A 399 -9.35 14.11 24.39
CA MET A 399 -8.77 14.99 25.41
C MET A 399 -7.48 15.67 24.91
N ALA A 400 -6.64 14.95 24.16
CA ALA A 400 -5.44 15.51 23.56
C ALA A 400 -5.76 16.56 22.49
N GLN A 401 -6.64 16.23 21.53
CA GLN A 401 -6.85 17.05 20.34
C GLN A 401 -7.82 18.22 20.55
N VAL A 402 -8.80 18.07 21.45
CA VAL A 402 -9.84 19.09 21.70
C VAL A 402 -9.49 19.96 22.90
N HIS A 403 -8.85 19.38 23.93
CA HIS A 403 -8.56 20.06 25.20
C HIS A 403 -7.07 20.21 25.48
N ASN A 404 -6.19 19.87 24.53
CA ASN A 404 -4.73 20.03 24.62
C ASN A 404 -4.10 19.36 25.86
N VAL A 405 -4.71 18.28 26.36
CA VAL A 405 -4.12 17.51 27.45
C VAL A 405 -2.83 16.84 26.92
N PRO A 406 -1.69 16.93 27.64
CA PRO A 406 -0.43 16.36 27.16
C PRO A 406 -0.52 14.87 26.84
N ILE A 407 -0.10 14.48 25.63
CA ILE A 407 -0.20 13.10 25.12
C ILE A 407 0.59 12.13 26.02
N GLY A 408 1.76 12.53 26.51
CA GLY A 408 2.56 11.70 27.43
C GLY A 408 1.80 11.34 28.71
N THR A 409 1.00 12.27 29.25
CA THR A 409 0.15 12.01 30.43
C THR A 409 -0.98 11.03 30.11
N LEU A 410 -1.57 11.14 28.91
CA LEU A 410 -2.71 10.32 28.52
C LEU A 410 -2.32 8.87 28.16
N PHE A 411 -1.21 8.68 27.43
CA PHE A 411 -0.86 7.39 26.82
C PHE A 411 0.33 6.69 27.48
N GLY A 412 0.98 7.30 28.47
CA GLY A 412 2.18 6.73 29.11
C GLY A 412 1.96 5.33 29.67
N ALA A 413 0.81 5.09 30.30
CA ALA A 413 0.47 3.78 30.85
C ALA A 413 0.30 2.70 29.75
N GLU A 414 -0.43 3.02 28.67
CA GLU A 414 -0.66 2.08 27.57
C GLU A 414 0.61 1.79 26.76
N LEU A 415 1.48 2.78 26.59
CA LEU A 415 2.78 2.58 25.94
C LEU A 415 3.73 1.73 26.79
N ALA A 416 3.55 1.71 28.11
CA ALA A 416 4.31 0.87 29.05
C ALA A 416 3.64 -0.48 29.33
N ALA A 417 2.42 -0.72 28.86
CA ALA A 417 1.65 -1.94 29.14
C ALA A 417 2.37 -3.19 28.65
N LEU A 418 2.24 -4.32 29.36
CA LEU A 418 2.85 -5.58 28.91
C LEU A 418 2.17 -6.16 27.65
N ASP A 419 0.89 -5.84 27.41
CA ASP A 419 0.15 -6.33 26.25
C ASP A 419 0.56 -5.56 24.98
N LYS A 420 1.22 -6.25 24.04
CA LYS A 420 1.68 -5.66 22.77
C LYS A 420 0.54 -5.15 21.88
N PRO A 421 -0.62 -5.82 21.81
CA PRO A 421 -1.79 -5.28 21.11
C PRO A 421 -2.27 -3.94 21.68
N ASP A 422 -2.34 -3.79 23.01
CA ASP A 422 -2.73 -2.51 23.62
C ASP A 422 -1.71 -1.40 23.32
N GLN A 423 -0.40 -1.70 23.39
CA GLN A 423 0.65 -0.77 22.95
C GLN A 423 0.47 -0.37 21.48
N LEU A 424 0.18 -1.34 20.61
CA LEU A 424 -0.03 -1.08 19.19
C LEU A 424 -1.22 -0.16 18.97
N GLU A 425 -2.36 -0.43 19.62
CA GLU A 425 -3.55 0.43 19.48
C GLU A 425 -3.30 1.84 20.03
N ALA A 426 -2.52 1.99 21.10
CA ALA A 426 -2.08 3.30 21.59
C ALA A 426 -1.23 4.04 20.54
N ILE A 427 -0.25 3.39 19.93
CA ILE A 427 0.60 3.96 18.87
C ILE A 427 -0.25 4.42 17.68
N ILE A 428 -1.19 3.58 17.21
CA ILE A 428 -2.09 3.94 16.11
C ILE A 428 -3.00 5.11 16.50
N THR A 429 -3.49 5.15 17.75
CA THR A 429 -4.28 6.27 18.28
C THR A 429 -3.48 7.57 18.25
N ILE A 430 -2.25 7.55 18.74
CA ILE A 430 -1.36 8.71 18.78
C ILE A 430 -1.11 9.22 17.35
N GLY A 431 -0.91 8.30 16.39
CA GLY A 431 -0.80 8.65 14.97
C GLY A 431 -2.02 9.39 14.41
N GLU A 432 -3.23 9.09 14.87
CA GLU A 432 -4.46 9.79 14.43
C GLU A 432 -4.67 11.15 15.09
N ILE A 433 -3.99 11.45 16.21
CA ILE A 433 -4.06 12.78 16.86
C ILE A 433 -3.44 13.84 15.95
N GLY A 434 -2.36 13.49 15.24
CA GLY A 434 -1.81 14.31 14.16
C GLY A 434 -1.09 15.58 14.61
N THR A 435 -0.62 15.65 15.86
CA THR A 435 0.12 16.82 16.38
C THR A 435 1.63 16.58 16.40
N GLU A 436 2.40 17.65 16.51
CA GLU A 436 3.87 17.56 16.63
C GLU A 436 4.29 16.80 17.91
N SER A 437 3.61 17.02 19.04
CA SER A 437 3.82 16.24 20.27
C SER A 437 3.52 14.74 20.10
N ALA A 438 2.60 14.38 19.19
CA ALA A 438 2.34 12.99 18.85
C ALA A 438 3.52 12.41 18.05
N ALA A 439 4.08 13.19 17.12
CA ALA A 439 5.27 12.80 16.38
C ALA A 439 6.49 12.63 17.29
N GLU A 440 6.70 13.50 18.28
CA GLU A 440 7.78 13.36 19.26
C GLU A 440 7.67 12.04 20.03
N LEU A 441 6.49 11.71 20.54
CA LEU A 441 6.27 10.47 21.27
C LEU A 441 6.40 9.23 20.37
N LEU A 442 5.97 9.31 19.11
CA LEU A 442 6.17 8.22 18.16
C LEU A 442 7.64 8.07 17.74
N ALA A 443 8.40 9.17 17.67
CA ALA A 443 9.83 9.14 17.40
C ALA A 443 10.60 8.42 18.52
N THR A 444 10.22 8.61 19.79
CA THR A 444 10.82 7.83 20.89
C THR A 444 10.51 6.34 20.78
N VAL A 445 9.27 5.97 20.43
CA VAL A 445 8.90 4.57 20.18
C VAL A 445 9.68 3.97 19.01
N LEU A 446 9.89 4.72 17.93
CA LEU A 446 10.69 4.28 16.78
C LEU A 446 12.16 4.07 17.15
N ALA A 447 12.73 4.95 17.98
CA ALA A 447 14.13 4.90 18.38
C ALA A 447 14.43 3.85 19.47
N ASP A 448 13.42 3.41 20.22
CA ASP A 448 13.58 2.49 21.34
C ASP A 448 13.95 1.06 20.88
N PRO A 449 15.17 0.56 21.18
CA PRO A 449 15.62 -0.77 20.79
C PRO A 449 14.86 -1.89 21.52
N ASP A 450 14.30 -1.62 22.70
CA ASP A 450 13.58 -2.60 23.52
C ASP A 450 12.17 -2.86 22.98
N LYS A 451 11.62 -1.95 22.16
CA LYS A 451 10.34 -2.16 21.49
C LYS A 451 10.43 -3.28 20.45
N GLY A 452 9.34 -4.03 20.28
CA GLY A 452 9.27 -5.04 19.23
C GLY A 452 9.23 -4.40 17.84
N TYR A 453 9.73 -5.13 16.82
CA TYR A 453 9.70 -4.72 15.41
C TYR A 453 8.36 -4.11 14.98
N PHE A 454 7.24 -4.79 15.29
CA PHE A 454 5.91 -4.34 14.88
C PHE A 454 5.49 -3.00 15.49
N LEU A 455 5.93 -2.69 16.72
CA LEU A 455 5.64 -1.39 17.36
C LEU A 455 6.44 -0.27 16.72
N ARG A 456 7.73 -0.50 16.42
CA ARG A 456 8.56 0.44 15.67
C ARG A 456 8.07 0.66 14.24
N SER A 457 7.65 -0.42 13.57
CA SER A 457 7.00 -0.38 12.25
C SER A 457 5.72 0.47 12.29
N ALA A 458 4.89 0.30 13.31
CA ALA A 458 3.69 1.11 13.51
C ALA A 458 4.02 2.59 13.77
N ALA A 459 5.04 2.87 14.58
CA ALA A 459 5.50 4.23 14.81
C ALA A 459 6.00 4.90 13.51
N ALA A 460 6.82 4.22 12.72
CA ALA A 460 7.28 4.73 11.42
C ALA A 460 6.10 5.02 10.47
N TYR A 461 5.13 4.11 10.39
CA TYR A 461 3.91 4.32 9.60
C TYR A 461 3.11 5.55 10.09
N CYS A 462 2.91 5.69 11.39
CA CYS A 462 2.19 6.82 11.97
C CYS A 462 2.93 8.15 11.74
N LEU A 463 4.26 8.19 11.91
CA LEU A 463 5.08 9.36 11.58
C LEU A 463 4.92 9.77 10.10
N GLY A 464 4.87 8.78 9.21
CA GLY A 464 4.51 8.94 7.79
C GLY A 464 3.21 9.69 7.53
N ARG A 465 2.21 9.50 8.40
CA ARG A 465 0.89 10.12 8.27
C ARG A 465 0.78 11.49 8.95
N ILE A 466 1.59 11.76 9.98
CA ILE A 466 1.60 13.06 10.66
C ILE A 466 2.29 14.11 9.78
N ASP A 467 3.39 13.72 9.11
CA ASP A 467 4.10 14.57 8.16
C ASP A 467 4.43 15.98 8.68
N CYS A 468 5.31 16.02 9.69
CA CYS A 468 5.87 17.26 10.23
C CYS A 468 7.41 17.17 10.29
N ALA A 469 8.09 18.27 10.62
CA ALA A 469 9.56 18.31 10.70
C ALA A 469 10.14 17.25 11.65
N VAL A 470 9.53 17.08 12.84
CA VAL A 470 9.91 16.03 13.80
C VAL A 470 9.78 14.64 13.19
N ALA A 471 8.66 14.37 12.50
CA ALA A 471 8.42 13.08 11.86
C ALA A 471 9.43 12.79 10.75
N ARG A 472 9.68 13.75 9.86
CA ARG A 472 10.66 13.64 8.78
C ARG A 472 12.06 13.35 9.33
N SER A 473 12.48 14.11 10.35
CA SER A 473 13.78 13.92 11.01
C SER A 473 13.91 12.51 11.61
N ALA A 474 12.92 12.06 12.38
CA ALA A 474 12.93 10.74 13.00
C ALA A 474 13.01 9.60 11.97
N LEU A 475 12.27 9.72 10.85
CA LEU A 475 12.30 8.73 9.78
C LEU A 475 13.65 8.71 9.04
N VAL A 476 14.26 9.87 8.80
CA VAL A 476 15.61 9.95 8.20
C VAL A 476 16.64 9.28 9.12
N GLN A 477 16.58 9.54 10.43
CA GLN A 477 17.48 8.91 11.41
C GLN A 477 17.27 7.39 11.53
N ALA A 478 16.09 6.88 11.15
CA ALA A 478 15.83 5.44 11.16
C ALA A 478 16.73 4.68 10.18
N PHE A 479 17.20 5.32 9.10
CA PHE A 479 18.08 4.69 8.12
C PHE A 479 19.42 4.23 8.71
N SER A 480 19.97 4.95 9.69
CA SER A 480 21.21 4.54 10.37
C SER A 480 20.95 3.65 11.57
N THR A 481 19.95 3.98 12.38
CA THR A 481 19.77 3.40 13.72
C THR A 481 18.94 2.12 13.77
N GLN A 482 18.12 1.85 12.75
CA GLN A 482 17.12 0.76 12.82
C GLN A 482 17.51 -0.47 12.02
N SER A 483 16.79 -1.57 12.24
CA SER A 483 16.94 -2.80 11.45
C SER A 483 16.42 -2.63 10.01
N HIS A 484 16.91 -3.46 9.09
CA HIS A 484 16.55 -3.40 7.66
C HIS A 484 15.04 -3.26 7.40
N ARG A 485 14.21 -4.04 8.09
CA ARG A 485 12.75 -4.01 7.89
C ARG A 485 12.12 -2.68 8.32
N VAL A 486 12.63 -2.07 9.40
CA VAL A 486 12.13 -0.75 9.86
C VAL A 486 12.64 0.37 8.94
N ARG A 487 13.83 0.21 8.33
CA ARG A 487 14.33 1.14 7.30
C ARG A 487 13.44 1.14 6.05
N GLU A 488 12.97 -0.03 5.62
CA GLU A 488 11.98 -0.14 4.53
C GLU A 488 10.68 0.56 4.89
N ASP A 489 10.22 0.41 6.14
CA ASP A 489 9.03 1.11 6.62
C ASP A 489 9.23 2.64 6.61
N ALA A 490 10.39 3.13 7.05
CA ALA A 490 10.73 4.56 7.06
C ALA A 490 10.91 5.15 5.65
N LEU A 491 11.54 4.39 4.75
CA LEU A 491 11.65 4.72 3.32
C LEU A 491 10.27 4.96 2.72
N ALA A 492 9.35 4.02 2.92
CA ALA A 492 7.99 4.12 2.38
C ALA A 492 7.22 5.31 2.98
N ALA A 493 7.38 5.57 4.29
CA ALA A 493 6.78 6.72 4.95
C ALA A 493 7.27 8.04 4.34
N LEU A 494 8.59 8.23 4.21
CA LEU A 494 9.20 9.42 3.60
C LEU A 494 8.82 9.58 2.12
N ALA A 495 8.79 8.48 1.37
CA ALA A 495 8.36 8.51 -0.02
C ALA A 495 6.87 8.88 -0.17
N GLY A 496 6.03 8.51 0.79
CA GLY A 496 4.60 8.82 0.84
C GLY A 496 4.26 10.26 1.22
N MET A 497 5.18 10.99 1.87
CA MET A 497 5.01 12.40 2.24
C MET A 497 5.10 13.36 1.04
N GLY A 498 5.61 12.90 -0.11
CA GLY A 498 5.75 13.72 -1.31
C GLY A 498 6.68 14.92 -1.11
N SER A 499 6.30 16.07 -1.69
CA SER A 499 7.14 17.28 -1.73
C SER A 499 7.51 17.82 -0.36
N GLY A 500 6.68 17.55 0.66
CA GLY A 500 6.94 17.90 2.05
C GLY A 500 8.28 17.36 2.56
N ALA A 501 8.71 16.17 2.15
CA ALA A 501 9.96 15.58 2.67
C ALA A 501 11.23 15.95 1.89
N ILE A 502 11.11 16.61 0.73
CA ILE A 502 12.23 16.81 -0.20
C ILE A 502 13.41 17.55 0.42
N GLY A 503 13.15 18.60 1.21
CA GLY A 503 14.21 19.38 1.86
C GLY A 503 15.08 18.55 2.79
N GLU A 504 14.45 17.80 3.71
CA GLU A 504 15.12 16.89 4.63
C GLU A 504 15.86 15.77 3.90
N LEU A 505 15.27 15.22 2.82
CA LEU A 505 15.90 14.16 2.03
C LEU A 505 17.17 14.65 1.31
N PHE A 506 17.17 15.86 0.74
CA PHE A 506 18.37 16.43 0.13
C PHE A 506 19.45 16.75 1.16
N SER A 507 19.07 17.22 2.35
CA SER A 507 20.01 17.34 3.48
C SER A 507 20.61 15.98 3.85
N GLY A 508 19.80 14.91 3.81
CA GLY A 508 20.22 13.53 4.09
C GLY A 508 21.19 12.96 3.05
N ILE A 509 21.04 13.29 1.77
CA ILE A 509 21.98 12.87 0.70
C ILE A 509 23.40 13.41 0.93
N SER A 510 23.53 14.55 1.60
CA SER A 510 24.81 15.16 1.99
C SER A 510 25.24 14.84 3.43
N HIS A 511 24.52 13.95 4.14
CA HIS A 511 24.85 13.56 5.51
C HIS A 511 26.17 12.76 5.57
N SER A 512 26.84 12.74 6.71
CA SER A 512 28.10 11.98 6.88
C SER A 512 27.91 10.46 7.00
N ASP A 513 26.69 10.01 7.27
CA ASP A 513 26.32 8.60 7.43
C ASP A 513 25.81 8.04 6.09
N GLU A 514 26.50 7.02 5.58
CA GLU A 514 26.21 6.38 4.29
C GLU A 514 24.82 5.74 4.24
N GLN A 515 24.29 5.23 5.36
CA GLN A 515 22.96 4.63 5.40
C GLN A 515 21.88 5.69 5.27
N ILE A 516 22.07 6.85 5.91
CA ILE A 516 21.18 8.00 5.74
C ILE A 516 21.21 8.49 4.30
N GLN A 517 22.41 8.64 3.72
CA GLN A 517 22.54 9.01 2.31
C GLN A 517 21.78 8.02 1.40
N ALA A 518 21.92 6.72 1.64
CA ALA A 518 21.36 5.68 0.79
C ALA A 518 19.83 5.66 0.88
N GLY A 519 19.29 5.72 2.11
CA GLY A 519 17.85 5.79 2.33
C GLY A 519 17.23 7.05 1.73
N CYS A 520 17.89 8.20 1.85
CA CYS A 520 17.38 9.46 1.28
C CYS A 520 17.43 9.46 -0.25
N ALA A 521 18.51 8.94 -0.85
CA ALA A 521 18.62 8.80 -2.30
C ALA A 521 17.53 7.89 -2.87
N GLU A 522 17.26 6.75 -2.21
CA GLU A 522 16.19 5.84 -2.62
C GLU A 522 14.80 6.46 -2.43
N ALA A 523 14.56 7.20 -1.34
CA ALA A 523 13.30 7.91 -1.10
C ALA A 523 13.02 8.95 -2.19
N ILE A 524 14.04 9.72 -2.59
CA ILE A 524 13.91 10.70 -3.68
C ILE A 524 13.67 10.00 -5.01
N ARG A 525 14.37 8.89 -5.30
CA ARG A 525 14.12 8.10 -6.51
C ARG A 525 12.65 7.63 -6.57
N TRP A 526 12.12 7.20 -5.44
CA TRP A 526 10.74 6.77 -5.26
C TRP A 526 9.74 7.90 -5.49
N GLN A 527 10.02 9.09 -4.97
CA GLN A 527 9.19 10.28 -5.23
C GLN A 527 9.28 10.73 -6.70
N ALA A 528 10.46 10.65 -7.31
CA ALA A 528 10.67 11.00 -8.71
C ALA A 528 9.83 10.16 -9.67
N LEU A 529 9.76 8.84 -9.43
CA LEU A 529 8.92 7.93 -10.20
C LEU A 529 7.41 8.28 -10.12
N ARG A 530 7.00 8.94 -9.04
CA ARG A 530 5.60 9.34 -8.75
C ARG A 530 5.27 10.75 -9.21
N SER A 531 6.28 11.51 -9.61
CA SER A 531 6.15 12.93 -9.88
C SER A 531 5.73 13.15 -11.32
N GLU A 532 4.77 14.06 -11.50
CA GLU A 532 4.50 14.62 -12.83
C GLU A 532 5.77 15.29 -13.38
N PRO A 533 6.01 15.28 -14.71
CA PRO A 533 7.25 15.79 -15.30
C PRO A 533 7.64 17.21 -14.85
N ALA A 534 6.66 18.10 -14.67
CA ALA A 534 6.89 19.47 -14.22
C ALA A 534 7.40 19.55 -12.77
N SER A 535 6.80 18.78 -11.85
CA SER A 535 7.24 18.70 -10.44
C SER A 535 8.58 18.01 -10.32
N LEU A 536 8.81 16.95 -11.09
CA LEU A 536 10.09 16.24 -11.13
C LEU A 536 11.26 17.19 -11.44
N GLU A 537 11.11 18.07 -12.43
CA GLU A 537 12.16 19.02 -12.78
C GLU A 537 12.43 20.01 -11.63
N GLN A 538 11.37 20.63 -11.11
CA GLN A 538 11.48 21.72 -10.15
C GLN A 538 11.92 21.26 -8.76
N GLU A 539 11.32 20.17 -8.27
CA GLU A 539 11.45 19.73 -6.89
C GLU A 539 12.60 18.73 -6.69
N ILE A 540 13.00 18.00 -7.73
CA ILE A 540 14.01 16.93 -7.60
C ILE A 540 15.24 17.22 -8.47
N VAL A 541 15.07 17.43 -9.77
CA VAL A 541 16.22 17.57 -10.68
C VAL A 541 17.03 18.83 -10.38
N ARG A 542 16.38 19.97 -10.14
CA ARG A 542 17.09 21.22 -9.82
C ARG A 542 17.85 21.16 -8.49
N PRO A 543 17.27 20.73 -7.35
CA PRO A 543 18.04 20.57 -6.12
C PRO A 543 19.16 19.54 -6.25
N LEU A 544 18.91 18.42 -6.94
CA LEU A 544 19.95 17.43 -7.22
C LEU A 544 21.11 18.04 -8.02
N ALA A 545 20.81 18.87 -9.02
CA ALA A 545 21.84 19.56 -9.79
C ALA A 545 22.70 20.49 -8.93
N GLN A 546 22.12 21.14 -7.91
CA GLN A 546 22.86 21.95 -6.94
C GLN A 546 23.77 21.06 -6.08
N VAL A 547 23.27 19.93 -5.58
CA VAL A 547 24.09 18.96 -4.81
C VAL A 547 25.24 18.44 -5.66
N LEU A 548 24.98 18.09 -6.92
CA LEU A 548 25.97 17.56 -7.85
C LEU A 548 26.94 18.63 -8.38
N ALA A 549 26.67 19.92 -8.20
CA ALA A 549 27.61 20.98 -8.52
C ALA A 549 28.72 21.13 -7.46
N ASN A 550 28.51 20.65 -6.24
CA ASN A 550 29.46 20.75 -5.14
C ASN A 550 30.62 19.76 -5.31
N ASP A 551 31.86 20.15 -5.00
CA ASP A 551 33.04 19.28 -5.17
C ASP A 551 33.05 18.06 -4.24
N ASN A 552 32.37 18.14 -3.10
CA ASN A 552 32.25 17.06 -2.11
C ASN A 552 30.95 16.23 -2.26
N ARG A 553 30.35 16.19 -3.45
CA ARG A 553 29.12 15.43 -3.73
C ARG A 553 29.27 13.93 -3.37
N SER A 554 28.23 13.34 -2.79
CA SER A 554 28.23 11.91 -2.45
C SER A 554 28.06 11.03 -3.70
N LEU A 555 28.60 9.80 -3.65
CA LEU A 555 28.39 8.82 -4.73
C LEU A 555 26.92 8.48 -4.91
N LEU A 556 26.13 8.53 -3.83
CA LEU A 556 24.69 8.27 -3.86
C LEU A 556 23.90 9.40 -4.55
N ALA A 557 24.36 10.65 -4.48
CA ALA A 557 23.82 11.73 -5.30
C ALA A 557 24.07 11.48 -6.80
N VAL A 558 25.28 11.02 -7.15
CA VAL A 558 25.64 10.68 -8.55
C VAL A 558 24.80 9.49 -9.03
N TRP A 559 24.66 8.46 -8.20
CA TRP A 559 23.81 7.31 -8.49
C TRP A 559 22.37 7.75 -8.73
N LEU A 560 21.80 8.61 -7.87
CA LEU A 560 20.44 9.13 -8.05
C LEU A 560 20.29 9.87 -9.38
N GLY A 561 21.23 10.73 -9.75
CA GLY A 561 21.22 11.39 -11.06
C GLY A 561 21.20 10.41 -12.24
N GLY A 562 21.90 9.28 -12.09
CA GLY A 562 21.91 8.18 -13.04
C GLY A 562 20.61 7.35 -13.09
N GLN A 563 19.77 7.43 -12.05
CA GLN A 563 18.46 6.77 -12.02
C GLN A 563 17.33 7.65 -12.56
N LEU A 564 17.53 8.95 -12.74
CA LEU A 564 16.51 9.89 -13.21
C LEU A 564 16.56 10.07 -14.74
N PRO A 565 15.50 10.63 -15.36
CA PRO A 565 15.47 10.85 -16.81
C PRO A 565 16.67 11.67 -17.31
N GLU A 566 17.49 11.04 -18.18
CA GLU A 566 18.74 11.60 -18.72
C GLU A 566 18.53 13.01 -19.29
N THR A 567 17.50 13.22 -20.08
CA THR A 567 17.23 14.50 -20.75
C THR A 567 17.07 15.65 -19.76
N LEU A 568 16.35 15.43 -18.66
CA LEU A 568 16.13 16.45 -17.63
C LEU A 568 17.41 16.73 -16.84
N VAL A 569 18.08 15.67 -16.39
CA VAL A 569 19.30 15.81 -15.58
C VAL A 569 20.45 16.42 -16.39
N GLN A 570 20.64 15.98 -17.63
CA GLN A 570 21.66 16.51 -18.53
C GLN A 570 21.43 17.99 -18.84
N ALA A 571 20.19 18.41 -19.08
CA ALA A 571 19.85 19.81 -19.28
C ALA A 571 20.18 20.66 -18.04
N ALA A 572 19.82 20.19 -16.85
CA ALA A 572 20.09 20.89 -15.59
C ALA A 572 21.59 20.97 -15.25
N LEU A 573 22.38 19.95 -15.63
CA LEU A 573 23.81 19.85 -15.30
C LEU A 573 24.75 20.22 -16.45
N ALA A 574 24.26 20.71 -17.59
CA ALA A 574 25.07 20.93 -18.80
C ALA A 574 26.36 21.73 -18.52
N LYS A 575 26.27 22.81 -17.74
CA LYS A 575 27.44 23.64 -17.37
C LYS A 575 28.42 22.91 -16.44
N VAL A 576 27.92 22.10 -15.52
CA VAL A 576 28.73 21.34 -14.55
C VAL A 576 29.45 20.20 -15.27
N MET A 577 28.73 19.42 -16.08
CA MET A 577 29.29 18.31 -16.85
C MET A 577 30.36 18.75 -17.87
N ASN A 578 30.22 19.95 -18.44
CA ASN A 578 31.25 20.51 -19.33
C ASN A 578 32.56 20.84 -18.59
N ARG A 579 32.50 21.12 -17.29
CA ARG A 579 33.67 21.44 -16.46
C ARG A 579 34.24 20.22 -15.76
N ASP A 580 33.38 19.27 -15.39
CA ASP A 580 33.74 18.05 -14.67
C ASP A 580 33.48 16.80 -15.54
N SER A 581 34.52 16.41 -16.29
CA SER A 581 34.48 15.25 -17.17
C SER A 581 34.32 13.92 -16.41
N ARG A 582 34.68 13.86 -15.12
CA ARG A 582 34.52 12.65 -14.30
C ARG A 582 33.06 12.45 -13.93
N LEU A 583 32.38 13.51 -13.48
CA LEU A 583 30.93 13.46 -13.25
C LEU A 583 30.18 13.13 -14.55
N ALA A 584 30.55 13.78 -15.65
CA ALA A 584 29.93 13.52 -16.94
C ALA A 584 30.07 12.05 -17.36
N TYR A 585 31.25 11.47 -17.21
CA TYR A 585 31.49 10.05 -17.47
C TYR A 585 30.67 9.14 -16.55
N ALA A 586 30.65 9.42 -15.24
CA ALA A 586 29.92 8.61 -14.27
C ALA A 586 28.41 8.57 -14.56
N LEU A 587 27.80 9.72 -14.85
CA LEU A 587 26.38 9.80 -15.22
C LEU A 587 26.09 9.10 -16.55
N ALA A 588 26.96 9.29 -17.56
CA ALA A 588 26.80 8.62 -18.86
C ALA A 588 26.83 7.09 -18.71
N VAL A 589 27.74 6.54 -17.89
CA VAL A 589 27.79 5.11 -17.59
C VAL A 589 26.52 4.65 -16.86
N ALA A 590 26.04 5.42 -15.87
CA ALA A 590 24.83 5.08 -15.13
C ALA A 590 23.59 5.04 -16.03
N TRP A 591 23.40 6.04 -16.91
CA TRP A 591 22.29 6.05 -17.87
C TRP A 591 22.43 4.96 -18.94
N ALA A 592 23.64 4.63 -19.37
CA ALA A 592 23.87 3.51 -20.28
C ALA A 592 23.50 2.17 -19.62
N TYR A 593 23.86 1.99 -18.35
CA TYR A 593 23.46 0.81 -17.58
C TYR A 593 21.95 0.75 -17.38
N ALA A 594 21.30 1.83 -16.96
CA ALA A 594 19.85 1.89 -16.73
C ALA A 594 19.02 1.56 -17.98
N ARG A 595 19.54 1.87 -19.18
CA ARG A 595 18.91 1.52 -20.47
C ARG A 595 19.31 0.13 -20.99
N SER A 596 20.22 -0.56 -20.32
CA SER A 596 20.73 -1.85 -20.79
C SER A 596 19.76 -2.98 -20.44
N TRP A 597 19.79 -4.04 -21.25
CA TRP A 597 19.05 -5.27 -21.00
C TRP A 597 19.50 -6.04 -19.74
N ILE A 598 20.61 -5.61 -19.12
CA ILE A 598 21.21 -6.22 -17.92
C ILE A 598 20.71 -5.54 -16.65
N ALA A 599 20.20 -4.30 -16.73
CA ALA A 599 19.61 -3.65 -15.58
C ALA A 599 18.33 -4.41 -15.18
N PRO A 600 18.22 -4.87 -13.91
CA PRO A 600 17.01 -5.54 -13.43
C PRO A 600 15.80 -4.59 -13.25
N LEU A 601 15.94 -3.30 -13.62
CA LEU A 601 14.94 -2.25 -13.47
C LEU A 601 14.28 -1.95 -14.82
N ASN A 602 13.34 -2.80 -15.24
CA ASN A 602 12.42 -2.48 -16.32
C ASN A 602 11.08 -1.93 -15.79
N ASP A 603 11.10 -1.34 -14.58
CA ASP A 603 9.98 -0.60 -13.99
C ASP A 603 10.20 0.91 -14.20
N SER A 604 9.77 1.38 -15.38
CA SER A 604 9.01 2.64 -15.55
C SER A 604 9.65 4.01 -15.21
N LEU A 605 10.75 4.40 -15.86
CA LEU A 605 11.06 5.84 -16.13
C LEU A 605 11.12 6.19 -17.62
N MET A 606 10.68 5.28 -18.48
CA MET A 606 10.58 5.57 -19.91
C MET A 606 9.43 6.56 -20.14
N VAL A 607 9.78 7.76 -20.62
CA VAL A 607 8.84 8.73 -21.21
C VAL A 607 7.95 7.99 -22.22
N PRO A 608 6.61 8.23 -22.24
CA PRO A 608 5.74 7.64 -23.25
C PRO A 608 6.31 7.91 -24.63
N LYS A 609 6.48 6.86 -25.44
CA LYS A 609 6.76 7.05 -26.87
C LYS A 609 5.58 7.83 -27.45
N GLN A 610 5.88 9.02 -27.97
CA GLN A 610 4.94 9.88 -28.69
C GLN A 610 4.24 9.15 -29.82
#